data_AF-A0A532DCN0-F1
#
_entry.id   AF-A0A532DCN0-F1
#
_cell.length_a   1.000
_cell.length_b   1.000
_cell.length_c   1.000
_cell.angle_alpha   90.00
_cell.angle_beta   90.00
_cell.angle_gamma   90.00
#
_symmetry.space_group_name_H-M   'P 1'
#
loop_
_entity.id
_entity.type
_entity.pdbx_description
1 polymer ?
#
loop_
_entity_poly.entity_id
_entity_poly.type
_entity_poly.pdbx_seq_one_letter_code
_entity_poly.pdbx_strand_id
1 'polypeptide(L)'
;MGGSSAEQWIRKGIAATEKRWPGIAGQLRTAFREMRERQQNWLSVAALHAEECFREPSLQTFQALQKAAQRAGVWPAVRAAVMHHLETGARPQPSTPPWPLPESELKATTERLPIHPPLTDTLIDIAIAEKRPDEVLRWYDRRKPRSRGWDSGWFAEDRVAEALVKTYPERALAIWKRLAEAQIALTNPKAYEQAAGYLRKVHRVLKQLGKEQDWSRYLAALRRANERKRRLVQILDTLAGRRIIEGL
;
A
#
# COMPACT_ATOMS: atom_id res chain seq x y z
N MET A 1 -10.70 -13.99 -38.22
CA MET A 1 -9.98 -12.82 -38.76
C MET A 1 -8.60 -12.79 -38.12
N GLY A 2 -7.56 -12.98 -38.93
CA GLY A 2 -6.19 -13.21 -38.46
C GLY A 2 -5.57 -11.96 -37.84
N GLY A 3 -5.01 -12.08 -36.63
CA GLY A 3 -4.18 -11.02 -36.05
C GLY A 3 -3.03 -10.68 -36.99
N SER A 4 -2.75 -9.39 -37.16
CA SER A 4 -1.64 -8.87 -37.97
C SER A 4 -0.34 -9.62 -37.66
N SER A 5 0.54 -9.79 -38.66
CA SER A 5 1.83 -10.47 -38.53
C SER A 5 2.61 -9.99 -37.29
N ALA A 6 2.54 -8.69 -36.99
CA ALA A 6 3.13 -8.08 -35.80
C ALA A 6 2.62 -8.66 -34.47
N GLU A 7 1.32 -8.97 -34.35
CA GLU A 7 0.72 -9.51 -33.12
C GLU A 7 1.24 -10.92 -32.83
N GLN A 8 1.36 -11.74 -33.88
CA GLN A 8 1.86 -13.11 -33.77
C GLN A 8 3.34 -13.12 -33.38
N TRP A 9 4.13 -12.19 -33.93
CA TRP A 9 5.54 -12.03 -33.58
C TRP A 9 5.73 -11.54 -32.14
N ILE A 10 4.90 -10.63 -31.66
CA ILE A 10 4.96 -10.19 -30.25
C ILE A 10 4.64 -11.35 -29.30
N ARG A 11 3.60 -12.13 -29.58
CA ARG A 11 3.24 -13.32 -28.76
C ARG A 11 4.37 -14.35 -28.72
N LYS A 12 4.94 -14.68 -29.90
CA LYS A 12 6.09 -15.60 -30.01
C LYS A 12 7.33 -15.06 -29.30
N GLY A 13 7.60 -13.76 -29.43
CA GLY A 13 8.70 -13.08 -28.77
C GLY A 13 8.59 -13.13 -27.26
N ILE A 14 7.40 -12.88 -26.70
CA ILE A 14 7.15 -12.98 -25.27
C ILE A 14 7.37 -14.42 -24.77
N ALA A 15 6.80 -15.42 -25.45
CA ALA A 15 6.99 -16.82 -25.07
C ALA A 15 8.46 -17.26 -25.11
N ALA A 16 9.23 -16.77 -26.07
CA ALA A 16 10.65 -17.10 -26.22
C ALA A 16 11.57 -16.36 -25.22
N THR A 17 11.19 -15.15 -24.80
CA THR A 17 12.06 -14.27 -24.01
C THR A 17 11.69 -14.19 -22.52
N GLU A 18 10.49 -14.58 -22.12
CA GLU A 18 9.97 -14.39 -20.76
C GLU A 18 10.85 -14.99 -19.65
N LYS A 19 11.48 -16.14 -19.89
CA LYS A 19 12.36 -16.79 -18.89
C LYS A 19 13.78 -16.23 -18.85
N ARG A 20 14.36 -15.90 -20.00
CA ARG A 20 15.79 -15.55 -20.12
C ARG A 20 16.04 -14.03 -20.13
N TRP A 21 15.06 -13.27 -20.61
CA TRP A 21 15.15 -11.82 -20.81
C TRP A 21 13.82 -11.14 -20.41
N PRO A 22 13.49 -11.13 -19.10
CA PRO A 22 12.20 -10.62 -18.63
C PRO A 22 11.96 -9.16 -19.01
N GLY A 23 13.02 -8.34 -19.12
CA GLY A 23 12.94 -6.96 -19.59
C GLY A 23 12.46 -6.83 -21.05
N ILE A 24 12.93 -7.71 -21.94
CA ILE A 24 12.51 -7.73 -23.35
C ILE A 24 11.04 -8.17 -23.44
N ALA A 25 10.65 -9.20 -22.67
CA ALA A 25 9.26 -9.61 -22.59
C ALA A 25 8.35 -8.49 -22.04
N GLY A 26 8.86 -7.68 -21.11
CA GLY A 26 8.18 -6.47 -20.61
C GLY A 26 7.95 -5.43 -21.70
N GLN A 27 8.99 -5.09 -22.48
CA GLN A 27 8.89 -4.14 -23.59
C GLN A 27 7.90 -4.62 -24.67
N LEU A 28 7.92 -5.91 -25.00
CA LEU A 28 6.98 -6.52 -25.94
C LEU A 28 5.53 -6.45 -25.45
N ARG A 29 5.30 -6.62 -24.13
CA ARG A 29 3.97 -6.43 -23.51
C ARG A 29 3.50 -4.99 -23.61
N THR A 30 4.39 -4.02 -23.39
CA THR A 30 4.08 -2.59 -23.54
C THR A 30 3.69 -2.27 -24.98
N ALA A 31 4.48 -2.68 -25.96
CA ALA A 31 4.18 -2.48 -27.38
C ALA A 31 2.83 -3.11 -27.79
N PHE A 32 2.51 -4.30 -27.26
CA PHE A 32 1.22 -4.94 -27.51
C PHE A 32 0.04 -4.13 -26.96
N ARG A 33 0.21 -3.54 -25.76
CA ARG A 33 -0.80 -2.71 -25.11
C ARG A 33 -1.05 -1.42 -25.90
N GLU A 34 0.01 -0.72 -26.29
CA GLU A 34 -0.08 0.50 -27.10
C GLU A 34 -0.82 0.25 -28.43
N MET A 35 -0.57 -0.91 -29.05
CA MET A 35 -1.28 -1.31 -30.27
C MET A 35 -2.79 -1.51 -30.02
N ARG A 36 -3.17 -2.16 -28.91
CA ARG A 36 -4.60 -2.35 -28.55
C ARG A 36 -5.27 -1.02 -28.16
N GLU A 37 -4.54 -0.09 -27.56
CA GLU A 37 -5.01 1.27 -27.28
C GLU A 37 -5.27 2.07 -28.56
N ARG A 38 -4.38 1.99 -29.56
CA ARG A 38 -4.57 2.61 -30.87
C ARG A 38 -5.80 2.07 -31.61
N GLN A 39 -6.09 0.78 -31.42
CA GLN A 39 -7.28 0.12 -31.96
C GLN A 39 -8.55 0.39 -31.14
N GLN A 40 -8.46 1.18 -30.06
CA GLN A 40 -9.56 1.49 -29.13
C GLN A 40 -10.24 0.25 -28.53
N ASN A 41 -9.55 -0.89 -28.49
CA ASN A 41 -10.08 -2.12 -27.92
C ASN A 41 -9.86 -2.13 -26.39
N TRP A 42 -10.69 -1.34 -25.69
CA TRP A 42 -10.56 -1.13 -24.23
C TRP A 42 -10.76 -2.41 -23.42
N LEU A 43 -11.55 -3.37 -23.90
CA LEU A 43 -11.72 -4.68 -23.26
C LEU A 43 -10.42 -5.48 -23.27
N SER A 44 -9.73 -5.56 -24.42
CA SER A 44 -8.42 -6.20 -24.48
C SER A 44 -7.35 -5.45 -23.67
N VAL A 45 -7.37 -4.11 -23.68
CA VAL A 45 -6.44 -3.31 -22.84
C VAL A 45 -6.66 -3.60 -21.35
N ALA A 46 -7.92 -3.65 -20.89
CA ALA A 46 -8.24 -4.02 -19.52
C ALA A 46 -7.84 -5.46 -19.19
N ALA A 47 -8.02 -6.42 -20.10
CA ALA A 47 -7.58 -7.81 -19.89
C ALA A 47 -6.05 -7.92 -19.72
N LEU A 48 -5.27 -7.12 -20.44
CA LEU A 48 -3.81 -7.05 -20.29
C LEU A 48 -3.39 -6.47 -18.94
N HIS A 49 -4.05 -5.40 -18.49
CA HIS A 49 -3.82 -4.84 -17.15
C HIS A 49 -4.25 -5.81 -16.03
N ALA A 50 -5.30 -6.61 -16.25
CA ALA A 50 -5.73 -7.61 -15.29
C ALA A 50 -4.68 -8.70 -15.09
N GLU A 51 -4.07 -9.20 -16.18
CA GLU A 51 -2.99 -10.19 -16.07
C GLU A 51 -1.75 -9.63 -15.35
N GLU A 52 -1.43 -8.35 -15.57
CA GLU A 52 -0.37 -7.65 -14.83
C GLU A 52 -0.72 -7.52 -13.34
N CYS A 53 -1.96 -7.15 -13.02
CA CYS A 53 -2.44 -7.06 -11.64
C CYS A 53 -2.43 -8.43 -10.93
N PHE A 54 -2.74 -9.53 -11.62
CA PHE A 54 -2.68 -10.89 -11.04
C PHE A 54 -1.25 -11.42 -10.90
N ARG A 55 -0.31 -10.89 -11.69
CA ARG A 55 1.11 -11.25 -11.61
C ARG A 55 1.80 -10.51 -10.48
N GLU A 56 1.58 -9.21 -10.40
CA GLU A 56 2.19 -8.32 -9.44
C GLU A 56 1.11 -7.38 -8.85
N PRO A 57 0.33 -7.88 -7.88
CA PRO A 57 -0.75 -7.10 -7.30
C PRO A 57 -0.21 -5.93 -6.49
N SER A 58 -0.42 -4.71 -7.00
CA SER A 58 -0.02 -3.46 -6.36
C SER A 58 -1.07 -2.38 -6.59
N LEU A 59 -0.99 -1.27 -5.85
CA LEU A 59 -1.86 -0.12 -6.09
C LEU A 59 -1.71 0.41 -7.53
N GLN A 60 -0.50 0.40 -8.08
CA GLN A 60 -0.22 0.88 -9.43
C GLN A 60 -0.91 0.00 -10.50
N THR A 61 -0.77 -1.32 -10.40
CA THR A 61 -1.39 -2.25 -11.36
C THR A 61 -2.91 -2.23 -11.24
N PHE A 62 -3.44 -2.08 -10.01
CA PHE A 62 -4.87 -1.89 -9.75
C PHE A 62 -5.42 -0.59 -10.39
N GLN A 63 -4.74 0.54 -10.22
CA GLN A 63 -5.18 1.82 -10.80
C GLN A 63 -5.08 1.84 -12.32
N ALA A 64 -4.07 1.18 -12.89
CA ALA A 64 -3.94 1.05 -14.33
C ALA A 64 -5.10 0.21 -14.91
N LEU A 65 -5.44 -0.90 -14.26
CA LEU A 65 -6.62 -1.71 -14.59
C LEU A 65 -7.92 -0.90 -14.42
N GLN A 66 -8.06 -0.14 -13.34
CA GLN A 66 -9.21 0.72 -13.10
C GLN A 66 -9.45 1.67 -14.27
N LYS A 67 -8.42 2.40 -14.70
CA LYS A 67 -8.51 3.35 -15.82
C LYS A 67 -8.98 2.65 -17.11
N ALA A 68 -8.38 1.50 -17.45
CA ALA A 68 -8.74 0.75 -18.64
C ALA A 68 -10.18 0.18 -18.57
N ALA A 69 -10.56 -0.41 -17.44
CA ALA A 69 -11.87 -0.99 -17.23
C ALA A 69 -12.99 0.06 -17.14
N GLN A 70 -12.69 1.26 -16.65
CA GLN A 70 -13.62 2.40 -16.69
C GLN A 70 -13.88 2.86 -18.13
N ARG A 71 -12.85 2.93 -18.97
CA ARG A 71 -13.02 3.24 -20.40
C ARG A 71 -13.82 2.18 -21.14
N ALA A 72 -13.71 0.92 -20.71
CA ALA A 72 -14.49 -0.19 -21.23
C ALA A 72 -15.90 -0.32 -20.62
N GLY A 73 -16.26 0.49 -19.61
CA GLY A 73 -17.58 0.45 -18.96
C GLY A 73 -17.83 -0.76 -18.04
N VAL A 74 -16.80 -1.54 -17.71
CA VAL A 74 -16.92 -2.82 -16.98
C VAL A 74 -16.29 -2.81 -15.58
N TRP A 75 -15.85 -1.64 -15.10
CA TRP A 75 -15.11 -1.50 -13.84
C TRP A 75 -15.78 -2.15 -12.62
N PRO A 76 -17.09 -2.01 -12.35
CA PRO A 76 -17.68 -2.59 -11.14
C PRO A 76 -17.49 -4.11 -11.03
N ALA A 77 -17.70 -4.84 -12.13
CA ALA A 77 -17.53 -6.29 -12.18
C ALA A 77 -16.05 -6.69 -12.10
N VAL A 78 -15.17 -5.99 -12.84
CA VAL A 78 -13.72 -6.20 -12.78
C VAL A 78 -13.18 -5.97 -11.37
N ARG A 79 -13.62 -4.89 -10.70
CA ARG A 79 -13.20 -4.56 -9.34
C ARG A 79 -13.60 -5.66 -8.36
N ALA A 80 -14.85 -6.13 -8.41
CA ALA A 80 -15.32 -7.19 -7.52
C ALA A 80 -14.47 -8.47 -7.65
N ALA A 81 -14.18 -8.87 -8.89
CA ALA A 81 -13.33 -10.01 -9.19
C ALA A 81 -11.87 -9.83 -8.72
N VAL A 82 -11.28 -8.66 -8.96
CA VAL A 82 -9.90 -8.39 -8.53
C VAL A 82 -9.79 -8.34 -7.01
N MET A 83 -10.74 -7.71 -6.33
CA MET A 83 -10.78 -7.70 -4.86
C MET A 83 -10.88 -9.13 -4.32
N HIS A 84 -11.77 -9.96 -4.88
CA HIS A 84 -11.86 -11.37 -4.49
C HIS A 84 -10.53 -12.12 -4.67
N HIS A 85 -9.81 -11.85 -5.77
CA HIS A 85 -8.48 -12.42 -5.99
C HIS A 85 -7.46 -11.95 -4.94
N LEU A 86 -7.44 -10.68 -4.59
CA LEU A 86 -6.53 -10.16 -3.55
C LEU A 86 -6.81 -10.78 -2.17
N GLU A 87 -8.07 -11.07 -1.88
CA GLU A 87 -8.50 -11.66 -0.61
C GLU A 87 -8.23 -13.17 -0.52
N THR A 88 -8.42 -13.91 -1.61
CA THR A 88 -8.44 -15.39 -1.62
C THR A 88 -7.31 -16.04 -2.41
N GLY A 89 -6.68 -15.30 -3.31
CA GLY A 89 -5.75 -15.80 -4.32
C GLY A 89 -6.43 -16.48 -5.52
N ALA A 90 -7.75 -16.69 -5.49
CA ALA A 90 -8.49 -17.30 -6.59
C ALA A 90 -8.57 -16.34 -7.79
N ARG A 91 -8.25 -16.81 -9.00
CA ARG A 91 -8.44 -15.99 -10.20
C ARG A 91 -9.93 -15.92 -10.56
N PRO A 92 -10.38 -14.80 -11.13
CA PRO A 92 -11.76 -14.70 -11.58
C PRO A 92 -12.09 -15.77 -12.60
N GLN A 93 -13.24 -16.42 -12.39
CA GLN A 93 -13.84 -17.32 -13.35
C GLN A 93 -14.99 -16.60 -14.07
N PRO A 94 -15.39 -17.06 -15.27
CA PRO A 94 -16.52 -16.46 -16.00
C PRO A 94 -17.82 -16.41 -15.17
N SER A 95 -17.99 -17.34 -14.23
CA SER A 95 -19.25 -17.57 -13.52
C SER A 95 -19.34 -16.95 -12.12
N THR A 96 -18.26 -16.63 -11.40
CA THR A 96 -18.37 -16.08 -10.02
C THR A 96 -17.06 -15.44 -9.49
N PRO A 97 -17.04 -14.13 -9.15
CA PRO A 97 -17.89 -13.05 -9.65
C PRO A 97 -17.85 -12.98 -11.18
N PRO A 98 -18.89 -12.47 -11.86
CA PRO A 98 -18.89 -12.40 -13.33
C PRO A 98 -17.67 -11.62 -13.84
N TRP A 99 -16.86 -12.28 -14.66
CA TRP A 99 -15.64 -11.71 -15.23
C TRP A 99 -15.92 -11.21 -16.66
N PRO A 100 -15.98 -9.89 -16.89
CA PRO A 100 -16.43 -9.34 -18.17
C PRO A 100 -15.31 -9.19 -19.20
N LEU A 101 -14.06 -9.44 -18.80
CA LEU A 101 -12.90 -9.24 -19.67
C LEU A 101 -12.63 -10.50 -20.49
N PRO A 102 -12.24 -10.34 -21.77
CA PRO A 102 -11.86 -11.47 -22.59
C PRO A 102 -10.62 -12.16 -22.00
N GLU A 103 -10.37 -13.38 -22.48
CA GLU A 103 -9.14 -14.08 -22.16
C GLU A 103 -7.93 -13.24 -22.58
N SER A 104 -7.00 -13.01 -21.65
CA SER A 104 -5.81 -12.23 -21.94
C SER A 104 -4.98 -12.95 -23.00
N GLU A 105 -4.75 -12.26 -24.11
CA GLU A 105 -3.99 -12.76 -25.25
C GLU A 105 -2.49 -12.98 -24.94
N LEU A 106 -2.05 -12.49 -23.78
CA LEU A 106 -0.68 -12.58 -23.27
C LEU A 106 -0.66 -13.25 -21.88
N LYS A 107 -1.14 -14.49 -21.79
CA LYS A 107 -1.02 -15.29 -20.55
C LYS A 107 0.44 -15.37 -20.10
N ALA A 108 0.66 -15.20 -18.80
CA ALA A 108 1.97 -15.42 -18.19
C ALA A 108 2.40 -16.89 -18.32
N THR A 109 3.61 -17.16 -18.83
CA THR A 109 4.20 -18.51 -18.89
C THR A 109 5.15 -18.80 -17.72
N THR A 110 5.48 -17.80 -16.90
CA THR A 110 6.43 -17.96 -15.78
C THR A 110 5.80 -18.63 -14.56
N GLU A 111 6.57 -19.52 -13.93
CA GLU A 111 6.31 -20.06 -12.60
C GLU A 111 6.00 -18.92 -11.63
N ARG A 112 4.77 -18.96 -11.11
CA ARG A 112 4.25 -17.92 -10.25
C ARG A 112 5.00 -17.98 -8.93
N LEU A 113 5.59 -16.85 -8.52
CA LEU A 113 5.93 -16.68 -7.11
C LEU A 113 4.65 -16.95 -6.30
N PRO A 114 4.72 -17.79 -5.24
CA PRO A 114 3.55 -18.09 -4.45
C PRO A 114 3.00 -16.81 -3.81
N ILE A 115 1.79 -16.44 -4.19
CA ILE A 115 1.04 -15.38 -3.50
C ILE A 115 0.54 -15.94 -2.17
N HIS A 116 0.65 -15.14 -1.12
CA HIS A 116 0.13 -15.48 0.21
C HIS A 116 -1.10 -14.61 0.51
N PRO A 117 -2.29 -15.01 0.04
CA PRO A 117 -3.52 -14.30 0.34
C PRO A 117 -3.87 -14.41 1.85
N PRO A 118 -4.60 -13.42 2.41
CA PRO A 118 -4.97 -12.17 1.77
C PRO A 118 -3.75 -11.25 1.59
N LEU A 119 -3.70 -10.54 0.45
CA LEU A 119 -2.64 -9.58 0.13
C LEU A 119 -2.87 -8.26 0.88
N THR A 120 -2.75 -8.31 2.20
CA THR A 120 -3.17 -7.23 3.11
C THR A 120 -2.49 -5.90 2.83
N ASP A 121 -1.22 -5.91 2.43
CA ASP A 121 -0.47 -4.67 2.14
C ASP A 121 -1.10 -3.94 0.93
N THR A 122 -1.36 -4.67 -0.16
CA THR A 122 -2.02 -4.14 -1.36
C THR A 122 -3.47 -3.73 -1.08
N LEU A 123 -4.21 -4.51 -0.29
CA LEU A 123 -5.59 -4.21 0.10
C LEU A 123 -5.67 -2.91 0.93
N ILE A 124 -4.71 -2.69 1.84
CA ILE A 124 -4.59 -1.44 2.60
C ILE A 124 -4.29 -0.26 1.67
N ASP A 125 -3.30 -0.39 0.77
CA ASP A 125 -2.95 0.69 -0.15
C ASP A 125 -4.13 1.10 -1.05
N ILE A 126 -4.90 0.11 -1.55
CA ILE A 126 -6.14 0.35 -2.32
C ILE A 126 -7.18 1.06 -1.45
N ALA A 127 -7.42 0.59 -0.23
CA ALA A 127 -8.40 1.20 0.68
C ALA A 127 -8.04 2.65 1.05
N ILE A 128 -6.75 2.95 1.25
CA ILE A 128 -6.26 4.32 1.46
C ILE A 128 -6.54 5.18 0.23
N ALA A 129 -6.18 4.70 -0.97
CA ALA A 129 -6.38 5.44 -2.22
C ALA A 129 -7.88 5.70 -2.51
N GLU A 130 -8.74 4.74 -2.20
CA GLU A 130 -10.20 4.87 -2.33
C GLU A 130 -10.84 5.64 -1.14
N LYS A 131 -10.06 6.08 -0.14
CA LYS A 131 -10.53 6.78 1.06
C LYS A 131 -11.59 6.00 1.83
N ARG A 132 -11.38 4.69 2.01
CA ARG A 132 -12.28 3.76 2.72
C ARG A 132 -11.69 3.38 4.09
N PRO A 133 -11.85 4.21 5.14
CA PRO A 133 -11.19 4.00 6.43
C PRO A 133 -11.60 2.68 7.12
N ASP A 134 -12.82 2.20 6.91
CA ASP A 134 -13.29 0.93 7.47
C ASP A 134 -12.51 -0.27 6.91
N GLU A 135 -12.25 -0.26 5.59
CA GLU A 135 -11.44 -1.31 4.96
C GLU A 135 -9.97 -1.19 5.35
N VAL A 136 -9.44 0.03 5.48
CA VAL A 136 -8.09 0.25 6.00
C VAL A 136 -7.95 -0.41 7.36
N LEU A 137 -8.89 -0.16 8.27
CA LEU A 137 -8.88 -0.75 9.60
C LEU A 137 -9.03 -2.28 9.57
N ARG A 138 -10.00 -2.79 8.81
CA ARG A 138 -10.25 -4.24 8.65
C ARG A 138 -9.00 -4.99 8.19
N TRP A 139 -8.33 -4.50 7.16
CA TRP A 139 -7.14 -5.17 6.62
C TRP A 139 -5.90 -4.95 7.47
N TYR A 140 -5.77 -3.79 8.12
CA TYR A 140 -4.71 -3.54 9.08
C TYR A 140 -4.78 -4.50 10.28
N ASP A 141 -5.97 -4.76 10.82
CA ASP A 141 -6.15 -5.65 11.96
C ASP A 141 -5.91 -7.13 11.61
N ARG A 142 -6.16 -7.51 10.35
CA ARG A 142 -5.91 -8.87 9.83
C ARG A 142 -4.45 -9.08 9.37
N ARG A 143 -3.68 -8.00 9.24
CA ARG A 143 -2.27 -8.04 8.80
C ARG A 143 -1.43 -8.77 9.84
N LYS A 144 -0.69 -9.80 9.41
CA LYS A 144 0.31 -10.43 10.28
C LYS A 144 1.42 -9.42 10.61
N PRO A 145 1.91 -9.36 11.86
CA PRO A 145 3.05 -8.53 12.19
C PRO A 145 4.23 -8.89 11.29
N ARG A 146 4.80 -7.90 10.60
CA ARG A 146 6.06 -8.12 9.87
C ARG A 146 7.16 -8.40 10.89
N SER A 147 8.03 -9.37 10.60
CA SER A 147 9.28 -9.53 11.36
C SER A 147 10.01 -8.18 11.39
N ARG A 148 10.48 -7.78 12.58
CA ARG A 148 11.01 -6.45 12.98
C ARG A 148 12.26 -5.94 12.22
N GLY A 149 12.47 -6.33 10.96
CA GLY A 149 13.77 -6.24 10.29
C GLY A 149 13.92 -5.23 9.14
N TRP A 150 12.88 -4.50 8.71
CA TRP A 150 13.03 -3.57 7.57
C TRP A 150 12.31 -2.24 7.77
N ASP A 151 13.04 -1.15 7.49
CA ASP A 151 12.63 0.26 7.63
C ASP A 151 11.37 0.63 6.80
N SER A 152 11.01 -0.21 5.82
CA SER A 152 9.80 -0.04 4.99
C SER A 152 8.48 -0.20 5.76
N GLY A 153 8.50 -0.80 6.95
CA GLY A 153 7.31 -0.97 7.79
C GLY A 153 6.75 0.34 8.38
N TRP A 154 7.62 1.26 8.78
CA TRP A 154 7.24 2.48 9.51
C TRP A 154 6.45 3.46 8.64
N PHE A 155 6.89 3.67 7.39
CA PHE A 155 6.19 4.52 6.43
C PHE A 155 4.80 3.97 6.05
N ALA A 156 4.66 2.65 5.99
CA ALA A 156 3.36 2.03 5.72
C ALA A 156 2.38 2.25 6.87
N GLU A 157 2.84 2.11 8.12
CA GLU A 157 2.00 2.34 9.30
C GLU A 157 1.60 3.80 9.49
N ASP A 158 2.51 4.74 9.19
CA ASP A 158 2.20 6.16 9.24
C ASP A 158 1.07 6.54 8.26
N ARG A 159 1.13 6.04 7.02
CA ARG A 159 0.05 6.25 6.02
C ARG A 159 -1.28 5.67 6.49
N VAL A 160 -1.27 4.51 7.16
CA VAL A 160 -2.49 3.93 7.75
C VAL A 160 -3.07 4.84 8.83
N ALA A 161 -2.24 5.32 9.77
CA ALA A 161 -2.70 6.23 10.81
C ALA A 161 -3.26 7.54 10.23
N GLU A 162 -2.63 8.10 9.19
CA GLU A 162 -3.14 9.28 8.49
C GLU A 162 -4.49 9.04 7.82
N ALA A 163 -4.70 7.87 7.22
CA ALA A 163 -5.99 7.51 6.61
C ALA A 163 -7.10 7.31 7.66
N LEU A 164 -6.74 6.85 8.87
CA LEU A 164 -7.68 6.57 9.94
C LEU A 164 -8.01 7.79 10.82
N VAL A 165 -7.13 8.80 10.90
CA VAL A 165 -7.22 9.85 11.93
C VAL A 165 -8.56 10.58 12.03
N LYS A 166 -9.26 10.76 10.90
CA LYS A 166 -10.55 11.47 10.86
C LYS A 166 -11.71 10.62 11.37
N THR A 167 -11.70 9.32 11.06
CA THR A 167 -12.83 8.41 11.34
C THR A 167 -12.59 7.58 12.60
N TYR A 168 -11.34 7.20 12.84
CA TYR A 168 -10.87 6.38 13.95
C TYR A 168 -9.67 7.02 14.66
N PRO A 169 -9.83 8.20 15.27
CA PRO A 169 -8.72 8.95 15.87
C PRO A 169 -7.96 8.16 16.93
N GLU A 170 -8.67 7.38 17.77
CA GLU A 170 -8.04 6.56 18.80
C GLU A 170 -7.13 5.47 18.23
N ARG A 171 -7.51 4.88 17.07
CA ARG A 171 -6.68 3.90 16.36
C ARG A 171 -5.44 4.57 15.77
N ALA A 172 -5.59 5.72 15.12
CA ALA A 172 -4.46 6.48 14.59
C ALA A 172 -3.46 6.90 15.69
N LEU A 173 -3.98 7.37 16.83
CA LEU A 173 -3.18 7.69 18.02
C LEU A 173 -2.40 6.48 18.51
N ALA A 174 -3.03 5.30 18.62
CA ALA A 174 -2.35 4.09 19.06
C ALA A 174 -1.20 3.69 18.12
N ILE A 175 -1.40 3.80 16.80
CA ILE A 175 -0.36 3.51 15.80
C ILE A 175 0.82 4.47 15.95
N TRP A 176 0.58 5.78 15.97
CA TRP A 176 1.67 6.76 16.12
C TRP A 176 2.40 6.67 17.45
N LYS A 177 1.70 6.35 18.55
CA LYS A 177 2.34 6.10 19.85
C LYS A 177 3.29 4.91 19.77
N ARG A 178 2.83 3.79 19.19
CA ARG A 178 3.66 2.60 18.97
C ARG A 178 4.88 2.90 18.10
N LEU A 179 4.71 3.64 17.01
CA LEU A 179 5.82 4.05 16.13
C LEU A 179 6.82 4.94 16.88
N ALA A 180 6.35 5.90 17.69
CA ALA A 180 7.22 6.75 18.50
C ALA A 180 8.04 5.93 19.52
N GLU A 181 7.38 5.05 20.27
CA GLU A 181 8.02 4.22 21.30
C GLU A 181 9.03 3.24 20.69
N ALA A 182 8.71 2.63 19.55
CA ALA A 182 9.60 1.70 18.89
C ALA A 182 10.81 2.42 18.25
N GLN A 183 10.67 3.66 17.78
CA GLN A 183 11.82 4.51 17.40
C GLN A 183 12.67 4.90 18.62
N ILE A 184 12.06 5.23 19.76
CA ILE A 184 12.77 5.49 21.03
C ILE A 184 13.59 4.28 21.48
N ALA A 185 13.13 3.06 21.21
CA ALA A 185 13.83 1.83 21.54
C ALA A 185 15.12 1.63 20.73
N LEU A 186 15.24 2.20 19.51
CA LEU A 186 16.45 2.09 18.67
C LEU A 186 17.65 2.92 19.17
N THR A 187 17.45 3.72 20.22
CA THR A 187 18.49 4.42 21.00
C THR A 187 19.51 5.25 20.22
N ASN A 188 19.16 5.73 19.02
CA ASN A 188 20.04 6.56 18.20
C ASN A 188 19.42 7.94 17.90
N PRO A 189 20.23 8.97 17.62
CA PRO A 189 19.77 10.34 17.35
C PRO A 189 18.65 10.46 16.30
N LYS A 190 18.83 9.82 15.14
CA LYS A 190 17.88 9.89 14.02
C LYS A 190 16.54 9.26 14.39
N ALA A 191 16.55 8.20 15.18
CA ALA A 191 15.34 7.56 15.68
C ALA A 191 14.58 8.46 16.66
N TYR A 192 15.26 9.21 17.52
CA TYR A 192 14.59 10.18 18.39
C TYR A 192 13.91 11.32 17.62
N GLU A 193 14.52 11.79 16.53
CA GLU A 193 13.91 12.80 15.64
C GLU A 193 12.67 12.26 14.93
N GLN A 194 12.71 11.01 14.47
CA GLN A 194 11.54 10.33 13.89
C GLN A 194 10.43 10.14 14.94
N ALA A 195 10.78 9.72 16.16
CA ALA A 195 9.83 9.60 17.27
C ALA A 195 9.15 10.95 17.56
N ALA A 196 9.91 12.04 17.57
CA ALA A 196 9.37 13.39 17.75
C ALA A 196 8.36 13.77 16.65
N GLY A 197 8.59 13.33 15.41
CA GLY A 197 7.65 13.49 14.31
C GLY A 197 6.29 12.86 14.59
N TYR A 198 6.28 11.61 15.05
CA TYR A 198 5.04 10.91 15.44
C TYR A 198 4.37 11.53 16.66
N LEU A 199 5.15 11.92 17.68
CA LEU A 199 4.64 12.58 18.88
C LEU A 199 3.96 13.92 18.57
N ARG A 200 4.47 14.69 17.58
CA ARG A 200 3.80 15.90 17.09
C ARG A 200 2.43 15.61 16.48
N LYS A 201 2.28 14.50 15.74
CA LYS A 201 0.98 14.07 15.20
C LYS A 201 0.02 13.69 16.33
N VAL A 202 0.49 12.93 17.33
CA VAL A 202 -0.29 12.58 18.53
C VAL A 202 -0.79 13.83 19.26
N HIS A 203 0.10 14.78 19.55
CA HIS A 203 -0.27 16.03 20.22
C HIS A 203 -1.34 16.80 19.43
N ARG A 204 -1.16 16.94 18.12
CA ARG A 204 -2.12 17.65 17.25
C ARG A 204 -3.52 17.05 17.35
N VAL A 205 -3.63 15.73 17.29
CA VAL A 205 -4.93 15.06 17.33
C VAL A 205 -5.56 15.11 18.71
N LEU A 206 -4.80 14.88 19.78
CA LEU A 206 -5.33 15.04 21.14
C LEU A 206 -5.81 16.46 21.40
N LYS A 207 -5.11 17.47 20.89
CA LYS A 207 -5.54 18.88 20.95
C LYS A 207 -6.86 19.11 20.21
N GLN A 208 -7.00 18.57 19.00
CA GLN A 208 -8.25 18.68 18.24
C GLN A 208 -9.44 17.99 18.92
N LEU A 209 -9.18 16.98 19.75
CA LEU A 209 -10.19 16.27 20.53
C LEU A 209 -10.46 16.89 21.91
N GLY A 210 -9.78 17.98 22.29
CA GLY A 210 -9.88 18.58 23.63
C GLY A 210 -9.30 17.70 24.76
N LYS A 211 -8.35 16.82 24.41
CA LYS A 211 -7.70 15.85 25.31
C LYS A 211 -6.25 16.22 25.63
N GLU A 212 -5.98 17.50 25.88
CA GLU A 212 -4.63 18.01 26.19
C GLU A 212 -4.08 17.46 27.52
N GLN A 213 -4.96 17.10 28.46
CA GLN A 213 -4.56 16.41 29.69
C GLN A 213 -3.97 15.03 29.40
N ASP A 214 -4.55 14.29 28.45
CA ASP A 214 -4.03 12.98 28.03
C ASP A 214 -2.65 13.11 27.37
N TRP A 215 -2.46 14.16 26.56
CA TRP A 215 -1.14 14.48 25.99
C TRP A 215 -0.11 14.74 27.09
N SER A 216 -0.45 15.58 28.06
CA SER A 216 0.44 15.95 29.16
C SER A 216 0.84 14.73 30.00
N ARG A 217 -0.15 13.87 30.33
CA ARG A 217 0.07 12.61 31.06
C ARG A 217 0.94 11.65 30.27
N TYR A 218 0.68 11.50 28.98
CA TYR A 218 1.44 10.62 28.10
C TYR A 218 2.90 11.06 27.97
N LEU A 219 3.15 12.36 27.74
CA LEU A 219 4.50 12.90 27.61
C LEU A 219 5.30 12.79 28.92
N ALA A 220 4.65 13.03 30.08
CA ALA A 220 5.27 12.85 31.39
C ALA A 220 5.67 11.39 31.64
N ALA A 221 4.81 10.43 31.28
CA ALA A 221 5.11 9.01 31.38
C ALA A 221 6.30 8.62 30.49
N LEU A 222 6.33 9.08 29.23
CA LEU A 222 7.45 8.84 28.31
C LEU A 222 8.76 9.40 28.84
N ARG A 223 8.74 10.60 29.43
CA ARG A 223 9.94 11.21 30.04
C ARG A 223 10.45 10.36 31.20
N ARG A 224 9.58 9.98 32.13
CA ARG A 224 9.95 9.16 33.30
C ARG A 224 10.54 7.81 32.89
N ALA A 225 9.95 7.15 31.90
CA ALA A 225 10.45 5.88 31.38
C ALA A 225 11.82 5.99 30.69
N ASN A 226 12.21 7.19 30.23
CA ASN A 226 13.42 7.41 29.44
C ASN A 226 14.36 8.46 30.06
N GLU A 227 14.31 8.68 31.37
CA GLU A 227 15.06 9.74 32.08
C GLU A 227 16.57 9.73 31.81
N ARG A 228 17.15 8.54 31.60
CA ARG A 228 18.58 8.35 31.35
C ARG A 228 19.00 8.74 29.93
N LYS A 229 18.04 8.86 28.99
CA LYS A 229 18.28 9.19 27.58
C LYS A 229 18.25 10.71 27.40
N ARG A 230 19.30 11.42 27.85
CA ARG A 230 19.38 12.89 27.89
C ARG A 230 18.91 13.59 26.60
N ARG A 231 19.39 13.14 25.43
CA ARG A 231 19.00 13.72 24.12
C ARG A 231 17.52 13.53 23.80
N LEU A 232 16.94 12.39 24.19
CA LEU A 232 15.49 12.17 24.04
C LEU A 232 14.71 13.06 24.99
N VAL A 233 15.13 13.18 26.26
CA VAL A 233 14.47 14.06 27.24
C VAL A 233 14.46 15.50 26.75
N GLN A 234 15.56 16.02 26.21
CA GLN A 234 15.61 17.35 25.59
C GLN A 234 14.57 17.51 24.46
N ILE A 235 14.46 16.52 23.57
CA ILE A 235 13.45 16.52 22.51
C ILE A 235 12.04 16.53 23.09
N LEU A 236 11.76 15.71 24.10
CA LEU A 236 10.44 15.68 24.76
C LEU A 236 10.12 17.02 25.46
N ASP A 237 11.11 17.69 26.03
CA ASP A 237 10.94 19.00 26.66
C ASP A 237 10.53 20.07 25.63
N THR A 238 11.15 20.08 24.45
CA THR A 238 10.72 20.98 23.37
C THR A 238 9.27 20.75 22.95
N LEU A 239 8.81 19.49 22.95
CA LEU A 239 7.42 19.13 22.62
C LEU A 239 6.41 19.52 23.71
N ALA A 240 6.85 19.62 24.96
CA ALA A 240 6.04 20.11 26.07
C ALA A 240 5.84 21.64 26.04
N GLY A 241 6.49 22.35 25.11
CA GLY A 241 6.57 23.81 25.13
C GLY A 241 7.45 24.34 26.27
N ARG A 242 8.15 23.45 26.99
CA ARG A 242 9.20 23.85 27.93
C ARG A 242 10.39 24.24 27.08
N ARG A 243 10.60 25.56 26.92
CA ARG A 243 11.88 26.08 26.45
C ARG A 243 12.98 25.35 27.23
N ILE A 244 13.91 24.74 26.51
CA ILE A 244 15.17 24.27 27.08
C ILE A 244 15.83 25.55 27.63
N ILE A 245 15.59 25.84 28.89
CA ILE A 245 16.42 26.77 29.64
C ILE A 245 17.45 25.88 30.31
N GLU A 246 18.69 26.03 29.85
CA GLU A 246 19.97 25.87 30.55
C GLU A 246 21.03 25.57 29.48
N GLY A 247 22.13 26.32 29.35
CA GLY A 247 22.70 27.39 30.16
C GLY A 247 23.90 28.00 29.42
N LEU A 248 24.31 29.16 29.92
CA LEU A 248 25.57 29.86 29.63
C LEU A 248 26.80 28.95 29.81
#